data_AF-A0A662WA22-F1
#
_entry.id   AF-A0A662WA22-F1
#
_cell.length_a   1.000
_cell.length_b   1.000
_cell.length_c   1.000
_cell.angle_alpha   90.00
_cell.angle_beta   90.00
_cell.angle_gamma   90.00
#
_symmetry.space_group_name_H-M   'P 1'
#
loop_
_entity.id
_entity.type
_entity.pdbx_description
1 polymer ?
#
loop_
_entity_poly.entity_id
_entity_poly.type
_entity_poly.pdbx_seq_one_letter_code
_entity_poly.pdbx_strand_id
1 'polypeptide(L)'
;MKYWVTDNTLIIEGKFEALSSGLLGGWKNVEYIFNHTVNNFDYANPVGYLRRTAEKLGLRNYFGLLTSVPMDKLAVVRIGEVTVFVTAGVLNHNERIANACKTVITDTIGTINIIVVIEANVSSGGMVNAVITATEAKSTALLEEGYMFTGTNTDAVVIAKTGETGGRYYEYAGPASELGSKIWRAVKEGVKESLEKW
;
A
#
# COMPACT_ATOMS: atom_id res chain seq x y z
N MET A 1 9.27 -5.32 13.45
CA MET A 1 7.81 -5.01 13.58
C MET A 1 6.99 -6.28 13.84
N LYS A 2 5.66 -6.20 14.03
CA LYS A 2 4.74 -7.36 13.99
C LYS A 2 3.62 -7.11 12.97
N TYR A 3 3.05 -8.17 12.38
CA TYR A 3 1.85 -8.04 11.55
C TYR A 3 0.97 -9.30 11.64
N TRP A 4 -0.32 -9.14 11.40
CA TRP A 4 -1.29 -10.23 11.33
C TRP A 4 -2.52 -9.81 10.50
N VAL A 5 -3.35 -10.78 10.12
CA VAL A 5 -4.63 -10.54 9.45
C VAL A 5 -5.77 -10.92 10.39
N THR A 6 -6.75 -10.03 10.57
CA THR A 6 -7.97 -10.26 11.34
C THR A 6 -9.12 -9.48 10.74
N ASP A 7 -10.35 -10.03 10.73
CA ASP A 7 -11.55 -9.35 10.22
C ASP A 7 -11.33 -8.63 8.86
N ASN A 8 -10.79 -9.35 7.87
CA ASN A 8 -10.44 -8.82 6.54
C ASN A 8 -9.50 -7.59 6.57
N THR A 9 -8.65 -7.49 7.59
CA THR A 9 -7.72 -6.38 7.79
C THR A 9 -6.33 -6.92 8.02
N LEU A 10 -5.39 -6.52 7.17
CA LEU A 10 -3.97 -6.58 7.51
C LEU A 10 -3.67 -5.48 8.52
N ILE A 11 -3.05 -5.83 9.65
CA ILE A 11 -2.57 -4.89 10.67
C ILE A 11 -1.07 -5.07 10.82
N ILE A 12 -0.33 -3.97 10.80
CA ILE A 12 1.10 -3.89 11.03
C ILE A 12 1.33 -2.99 12.24
N GLU A 13 1.95 -3.55 13.28
CA GLU A 13 2.24 -2.88 14.55
C GLU A 13 3.73 -2.63 14.70
N GLY A 14 4.07 -1.42 15.14
CA GLY A 14 5.43 -1.00 15.43
C GLY A 14 5.52 0.51 15.65
N LYS A 15 6.69 1.02 16.00
CA LYS A 15 6.91 2.47 16.05
C LYS A 15 7.44 2.90 14.70
N PHE A 16 6.69 3.74 13.99
CA PHE A 16 7.05 4.15 12.64
C PHE A 16 7.07 5.66 12.52
N GLU A 17 8.05 6.20 11.81
CA GLU A 17 7.88 7.46 11.09
C GLU A 17 7.41 7.10 9.68
N ALA A 18 6.23 7.57 9.28
CA ALA A 18 5.58 7.12 8.05
C ALA A 18 5.03 8.26 7.20
N LEU A 19 4.96 7.99 5.90
CA LEU A 19 4.37 8.82 4.86
C LEU A 19 3.29 8.00 4.15
N SER A 20 2.07 8.53 4.03
CA SER A 20 0.94 7.85 3.38
C SER A 20 0.26 8.74 2.35
N SER A 21 -0.07 8.16 1.20
CA SER A 21 -0.93 8.80 0.19
C SER A 21 -2.42 8.46 0.35
N GLY A 22 -2.77 7.61 1.31
CA GLY A 22 -4.15 7.17 1.55
C GLY A 22 -5.05 8.23 2.21
N LEU A 23 -6.27 7.83 2.54
CA LEU A 23 -7.21 8.65 3.30
C LEU A 23 -6.59 9.06 4.65
N LEU A 24 -6.74 10.34 5.02
CA LEU A 24 -6.08 10.94 6.19
C LEU A 24 -4.54 10.75 6.18
N GLY A 25 -3.97 10.62 4.98
CA GLY A 25 -2.54 10.51 4.73
C GLY A 25 -1.77 11.79 5.09
N GLY A 26 -0.49 11.80 4.73
CA GLY A 26 0.48 12.80 5.16
C GLY A 26 1.68 12.15 5.83
N TRP A 27 2.43 12.91 6.63
CA TRP A 27 3.67 12.45 7.26
C TRP A 27 3.60 12.61 8.78
N LYS A 28 3.72 11.51 9.52
CA LYS A 28 3.71 11.54 10.98
C LYS A 28 4.26 10.24 11.58
N ASN A 29 4.47 10.25 12.89
CA ASN A 29 4.72 9.04 13.64
C ASN A 29 3.43 8.25 13.86
N VAL A 30 3.44 6.94 13.61
CA VAL A 30 2.31 6.04 13.80
C VAL A 30 2.72 4.77 14.54
N GLU A 31 1.76 4.16 15.23
CA GLU A 31 1.92 2.87 15.90
C GLU A 31 1.36 1.70 15.07
N TYR A 32 0.42 2.02 14.18
CA TYR A 32 -0.26 1.04 13.35
C TYR A 32 -0.36 1.50 11.90
N ILE A 33 -0.19 0.55 10.99
CA ILE A 33 -0.55 0.70 9.59
C ILE A 33 -1.48 -0.46 9.26
N PHE A 34 -2.63 -0.17 8.65
CA PHE A 34 -3.56 -1.24 8.26
C PHE A 34 -4.06 -1.09 6.84
N ASN A 35 -4.47 -2.20 6.24
CA ASN A 35 -5.16 -2.26 4.96
C ASN A 35 -6.41 -3.13 5.12
N HIS A 36 -7.58 -2.56 4.91
CA HIS A 36 -8.86 -3.19 5.21
C HIS A 36 -9.70 -3.41 3.95
N THR A 37 -10.15 -4.65 3.74
CA THR A 37 -11.12 -4.96 2.68
C THR A 37 -12.49 -4.42 3.07
N VAL A 38 -13.02 -3.49 2.29
CA VAL A 38 -14.31 -2.85 2.56
C VAL A 38 -15.47 -3.83 2.31
N ASN A 39 -16.50 -3.73 3.14
CA ASN A 39 -17.77 -4.45 2.95
C ASN A 39 -18.93 -3.47 3.23
N ASN A 40 -19.98 -3.48 2.39
CA ASN A 40 -21.08 -2.52 2.43
C ASN A 40 -20.57 -1.07 2.52
N PHE A 41 -19.68 -0.72 1.60
CA PHE A 41 -18.90 0.53 1.66
C PHE A 41 -19.73 1.76 1.30
N ASP A 42 -19.81 2.71 2.23
CA ASP A 42 -20.40 4.02 1.97
C ASP A 42 -19.40 4.92 1.23
N TYR A 43 -19.53 4.96 -0.09
CA TYR A 43 -18.72 5.80 -0.96
C TYR A 43 -18.86 7.31 -0.68
N ALA A 44 -19.93 7.76 0.00
CA ALA A 44 -20.11 9.17 0.34
C ALA A 44 -19.28 9.60 1.56
N ASN A 45 -18.89 8.66 2.43
CA ASN A 45 -18.10 8.96 3.64
C ASN A 45 -16.98 7.93 3.91
N PRO A 46 -15.99 7.83 2.99
CA PRO A 46 -14.88 6.88 3.11
C PRO A 46 -14.01 7.14 4.34
N VAL A 47 -13.84 8.41 4.73
CA VAL A 47 -13.09 8.81 5.94
C VAL A 47 -13.80 8.35 7.21
N GLY A 48 -15.13 8.49 7.28
CA GLY A 48 -15.92 8.00 8.40
C GLY A 48 -15.87 6.49 8.53
N TYR A 49 -15.92 5.76 7.40
CA TYR A 49 -15.74 4.31 7.38
C TYR A 49 -14.36 3.92 7.94
N LEU A 50 -13.28 4.53 7.44
CA LEU A 50 -11.91 4.27 7.92
C LEU A 50 -11.77 4.45 9.44
N ARG A 51 -12.32 5.55 9.97
CA ARG A 51 -12.29 5.85 11.41
C ARG A 51 -13.02 4.78 12.24
N ARG A 52 -14.22 4.40 11.83
CA ARG A 52 -14.99 3.34 12.50
C ARG A 52 -14.28 1.99 12.47
N THR A 53 -13.64 1.66 11.36
CA THR A 53 -12.83 0.43 11.25
C THR A 53 -11.67 0.45 12.25
N ALA A 54 -10.92 1.56 12.32
CA ALA A 54 -9.84 1.70 13.27
C ALA A 54 -10.32 1.65 14.73
N GLU A 55 -11.43 2.33 15.05
CA GLU A 55 -12.06 2.30 16.38
C GLU A 55 -12.49 0.88 16.79
N LYS A 56 -13.13 0.14 15.89
CA LYS A 56 -13.56 -1.25 16.12
C LYS A 56 -12.38 -2.17 16.42
N LEU A 57 -11.25 -1.97 15.74
CA LEU A 57 -10.02 -2.75 15.91
C LEU A 57 -9.13 -2.21 17.05
N GLY A 58 -9.56 -1.16 17.76
CA GLY A 58 -8.79 -0.56 18.85
C GLY A 58 -7.51 0.16 18.41
N LEU A 59 -7.37 0.48 17.12
CA LEU A 59 -6.16 1.06 16.54
C LEU A 59 -6.12 2.56 16.81
N ARG A 60 -5.04 3.01 17.46
CA ARG A 60 -4.76 4.43 17.73
C ARG A 60 -3.54 4.86 16.91
N ASN A 61 -3.41 6.16 16.65
CA ASN A 61 -2.27 6.73 15.94
C ASN A 61 -1.82 5.93 14.69
N TYR A 62 -2.62 5.98 13.63
CA TYR A 62 -2.47 5.09 12.48
C TYR A 62 -2.36 5.82 11.14
N PHE A 63 -1.89 5.05 10.15
CA PHE A 63 -2.35 5.18 8.77
C PHE A 63 -3.18 3.96 8.39
N GLY A 64 -4.25 4.19 7.63
CA GLY A 64 -5.15 3.13 7.22
C GLY A 64 -5.49 3.26 5.74
N LEU A 65 -5.45 2.14 5.04
CA LEU A 65 -5.85 2.00 3.66
C LEU A 65 -7.14 1.20 3.57
N LEU A 66 -7.95 1.51 2.56
CA LEU A 66 -9.15 0.76 2.22
C LEU A 66 -8.93 0.10 0.87
N THR A 67 -9.39 -1.14 0.74
CA THR A 67 -9.24 -1.91 -0.50
C THR A 67 -10.52 -2.69 -0.80
N SER A 68 -10.78 -2.97 -2.08
CA SER A 68 -11.79 -3.95 -2.52
C SER A 68 -11.20 -5.36 -2.62
N VAL A 69 -9.88 -5.49 -2.50
CA VAL A 69 -9.14 -6.74 -2.65
C VAL A 69 -9.28 -7.59 -1.38
N PRO A 70 -9.72 -8.86 -1.48
CA PRO A 70 -9.75 -9.77 -0.34
C PRO A 70 -8.34 -10.02 0.23
N MET A 71 -8.23 -10.18 1.56
CA MET A 71 -6.94 -10.37 2.23
C MET A 71 -6.24 -11.70 1.93
N ASP A 72 -6.92 -12.69 1.35
CA ASP A 72 -6.28 -13.91 0.85
C ASP A 72 -5.42 -13.65 -0.42
N LYS A 73 -5.64 -12.52 -1.11
CA LYS A 73 -4.80 -12.03 -2.21
C LYS A 73 -3.63 -11.18 -1.72
N LEU A 74 -3.45 -11.00 -0.42
CA LEU A 74 -2.31 -10.27 0.16
C LEU A 74 -1.00 -10.97 -0.20
N ALA A 75 -0.05 -10.24 -0.79
CA ALA A 75 1.34 -10.66 -0.95
C ALA A 75 2.23 -9.99 0.09
N VAL A 76 3.22 -10.72 0.60
CA VAL A 76 4.19 -10.22 1.58
C VAL A 76 5.59 -10.62 1.12
N VAL A 77 6.37 -9.64 0.69
CA VAL A 77 7.71 -9.86 0.13
C VAL A 77 8.74 -9.17 1.02
N ARG A 78 9.81 -9.89 1.37
CA ARG A 78 10.91 -9.35 2.17
C ARG A 78 12.24 -9.45 1.44
N ILE A 79 12.93 -8.32 1.31
CA ILE A 79 14.28 -8.23 0.76
C ILE A 79 15.16 -7.43 1.72
N GLY A 80 15.99 -8.12 2.49
CA GLY A 80 16.83 -7.52 3.52
C GLY A 80 16.01 -6.84 4.61
N GLU A 81 16.21 -5.54 4.79
CA GLU A 81 15.51 -4.66 5.73
C GLU A 81 14.19 -4.09 5.19
N VAL A 82 13.81 -4.41 3.95
CA VAL A 82 12.57 -3.96 3.33
C VAL A 82 11.53 -5.09 3.36
N THR A 83 10.36 -4.82 3.94
CA THR A 83 9.18 -5.70 3.85
C THR A 83 8.06 -4.95 3.16
N VAL A 84 7.48 -5.54 2.12
CA VAL A 84 6.39 -4.96 1.33
C VAL A 84 5.15 -5.82 1.46
N PHE A 85 4.02 -5.16 1.71
CA PHE A 85 2.69 -5.74 1.71
C PHE A 85 1.91 -5.18 0.54
N VAL A 86 1.33 -6.06 -0.29
CA VAL A 86 0.60 -5.64 -1.49
C VAL A 86 -0.76 -6.34 -1.55
N THR A 87 -1.81 -5.57 -1.81
CA THR A 87 -3.07 -6.08 -2.33
C THR A 87 -3.33 -5.43 -3.67
N ALA A 88 -3.43 -6.20 -4.74
CA ALA A 88 -3.62 -5.70 -6.09
C ALA A 88 -4.90 -6.26 -6.70
N GLY A 89 -5.78 -5.39 -7.19
CA GLY A 89 -6.95 -5.72 -7.99
C GLY A 89 -7.06 -4.75 -9.16
N VAL A 90 -7.25 -5.27 -10.37
CA VAL A 90 -7.08 -4.53 -11.63
C VAL A 90 -8.37 -4.39 -12.46
N LEU A 91 -9.48 -4.92 -11.97
CA LEU A 91 -10.80 -4.76 -12.62
C LEU A 91 -11.22 -3.28 -12.63
N ASN A 92 -11.91 -2.85 -13.70
CA ASN A 92 -12.43 -1.47 -13.85
C ASN A 92 -11.36 -0.36 -13.76
N HIS A 93 -10.18 -0.62 -14.30
CA HIS A 93 -9.11 0.37 -14.43
C HIS A 93 -9.55 1.54 -15.34
N ASN A 94 -9.56 2.78 -14.82
CA ASN A 94 -9.77 4.05 -15.55
C ASN A 94 -11.08 4.24 -16.36
N GLU A 95 -12.00 3.29 -16.46
CA GLU A 95 -13.21 3.41 -17.31
C GLU A 95 -14.30 4.38 -16.81
N ARG A 96 -14.10 5.03 -15.64
CA ARG A 96 -15.04 6.04 -15.15
C ARG A 96 -15.00 7.38 -15.90
N ILE A 97 -14.11 7.55 -16.88
CA ILE A 97 -14.04 8.78 -17.69
C ILE A 97 -14.85 8.68 -19.00
N ALA A 98 -15.25 7.48 -19.47
CA ALA A 98 -15.76 7.34 -20.84
C ALA A 98 -17.27 7.07 -20.98
N ASN A 99 -17.96 6.36 -20.08
CA ASN A 99 -19.35 5.95 -20.36
C ASN A 99 -20.26 5.97 -19.13
N ALA A 100 -20.93 7.11 -18.94
CA ALA A 100 -22.12 7.23 -18.09
C ALA A 100 -23.33 6.58 -18.78
N CYS A 101 -23.32 5.26 -18.99
CA CYS A 101 -24.48 4.52 -19.47
C CYS A 101 -24.56 3.12 -18.86
N LYS A 102 -25.52 2.97 -17.94
CA LYS A 102 -26.19 1.74 -17.45
C LYS A 102 -25.73 0.42 -18.09
N THR A 103 -24.91 -0.36 -17.37
CA THR A 103 -25.04 -1.82 -17.31
C THR A 103 -24.47 -2.32 -15.99
N VAL A 104 -25.03 -3.40 -15.46
CA VAL A 104 -24.85 -3.98 -14.11
C VAL A 104 -23.40 -3.90 -13.62
N ILE A 105 -23.17 -3.06 -12.60
CA ILE A 105 -21.89 -2.90 -11.94
C ILE A 105 -21.71 -4.13 -11.04
N THR A 106 -20.89 -5.09 -11.45
CA THR A 106 -20.27 -5.99 -10.48
C THR A 106 -19.16 -5.18 -9.80
N ASP A 107 -19.46 -4.72 -8.59
CA ASP A 107 -18.86 -3.64 -7.78
C ASP A 107 -17.36 -3.71 -7.43
N THR A 108 -16.50 -4.33 -8.23
CA THR A 108 -15.06 -4.39 -7.93
C THR A 108 -14.33 -3.22 -8.59
N ILE A 109 -14.19 -2.10 -7.87
CA ILE A 109 -13.25 -1.02 -8.25
C ILE A 109 -11.84 -1.56 -8.06
N GLY A 110 -11.02 -1.53 -9.11
CA GLY A 110 -9.60 -1.86 -9.02
C GLY A 110 -8.89 -0.93 -8.05
N THR A 111 -8.02 -1.50 -7.22
CA THR A 111 -7.19 -0.80 -6.26
C THR A 111 -5.91 -1.57 -6.02
N ILE A 112 -4.78 -0.86 -5.96
CA ILE A 112 -3.49 -1.42 -5.61
C ILE A 112 -2.95 -0.65 -4.42
N ASN A 113 -2.93 -1.31 -3.27
CA ASN A 113 -2.39 -0.75 -2.03
C ASN A 113 -1.05 -1.40 -1.72
N ILE A 114 -0.04 -0.55 -1.46
CA ILE A 114 1.33 -0.95 -1.18
C ILE A 114 1.75 -0.35 0.15
N ILE A 115 2.20 -1.19 1.09
CA ILE A 115 2.82 -0.73 2.34
C ILE A 115 4.26 -1.23 2.33
N VAL A 116 5.21 -0.31 2.38
CA VAL A 116 6.65 -0.58 2.49
C VAL A 116 7.10 -0.25 3.90
N VAL A 117 7.58 -1.25 4.63
CA VAL A 117 8.23 -1.07 5.93
C VAL A 117 9.73 -1.27 5.79
N ILE A 118 10.50 -0.30 6.27
CA ILE A 118 11.95 -0.22 6.19
C ILE A 118 12.52 -0.27 7.60
N GLU A 119 13.21 -1.36 7.93
CA GLU A 119 13.89 -1.56 9.21
C GLU A 119 15.28 -0.89 9.20
N ALA A 120 15.31 0.42 8.89
CA ALA A 120 16.50 1.26 8.84
C ALA A 120 16.15 2.74 8.99
N ASN A 121 17.15 3.62 9.11
CA ASN A 121 16.95 5.06 9.01
C ASN A 121 16.97 5.50 7.55
N VAL A 122 16.08 6.42 7.20
CA VAL A 122 15.99 7.01 5.86
C VAL A 122 15.82 8.52 6.02
N SER A 123 16.52 9.29 5.20
CA SER A 123 16.33 10.74 5.11
C SER A 123 14.89 11.07 4.73
N SER A 124 14.43 12.29 5.01
CA SER A 124 13.11 12.72 4.55
C SER A 124 13.03 12.71 3.01
N GLY A 125 14.07 13.17 2.31
CA GLY A 125 14.13 13.08 0.85
C GLY A 125 13.99 11.63 0.36
N GLY A 126 14.67 10.68 1.03
CA GLY A 126 14.60 9.26 0.74
C GLY A 126 13.21 8.64 0.95
N MET A 127 12.50 9.04 2.02
CA MET A 127 11.12 8.58 2.27
C MET A 127 10.16 9.00 1.14
N VAL A 128 10.28 10.23 0.64
CA VAL A 128 9.48 10.71 -0.51
C VAL A 128 9.92 9.99 -1.79
N ASN A 129 11.23 9.84 -2.00
CA ASN A 129 11.77 9.17 -3.17
C ASN A 129 11.33 7.70 -3.25
N ALA A 130 11.16 7.02 -2.10
CA ALA A 130 10.63 5.66 -2.01
C ALA A 130 9.19 5.53 -2.52
N VAL A 131 8.34 6.57 -2.35
CA VAL A 131 6.98 6.57 -2.92
C VAL A 131 7.04 6.52 -4.45
N ILE A 132 7.95 7.30 -5.05
CA ILE A 132 8.17 7.31 -6.51
C ILE A 132 8.64 5.92 -6.96
N THR A 133 9.67 5.37 -6.32
CA THR A 133 10.21 4.03 -6.61
C THR A 133 9.15 2.93 -6.53
N ALA A 134 8.32 2.93 -5.47
CA ALA A 134 7.23 1.97 -5.32
C ALA A 134 6.17 2.13 -6.43
N THR A 135 5.86 3.37 -6.83
CA THR A 135 4.89 3.65 -7.89
C THR A 135 5.37 3.18 -9.26
N GLU A 136 6.63 3.43 -9.59
CA GLU A 136 7.25 2.99 -10.84
C GLU A 136 7.41 1.47 -10.90
N ALA A 137 7.79 0.84 -9.77
CA ALA A 137 7.90 -0.62 -9.66
C ALA A 137 6.54 -1.31 -9.87
N LYS A 138 5.48 -0.78 -9.25
CA LYS A 138 4.09 -1.22 -9.48
C LYS A 138 3.68 -1.09 -10.94
N SER A 139 3.95 0.06 -11.54
CA SER A 139 3.64 0.32 -12.96
C SER A 139 4.37 -0.68 -13.86
N THR A 140 5.64 -0.95 -13.57
CA THR A 140 6.45 -1.93 -14.30
C THR A 140 5.89 -3.34 -14.14
N ALA A 141 5.47 -3.72 -12.93
CA ALA A 141 4.82 -5.01 -12.69
C ALA A 141 3.59 -5.18 -13.60
N LEU A 142 2.70 -4.18 -13.62
CA LEU A 142 1.50 -4.20 -14.45
C LEU A 142 1.82 -4.35 -15.94
N LEU A 143 2.78 -3.58 -16.44
CA LEU A 143 3.22 -3.67 -17.84
C LEU A 143 3.80 -5.05 -18.16
N GLU A 144 4.62 -5.63 -17.27
CA GLU A 144 5.17 -6.97 -17.44
C GLU A 144 4.10 -8.07 -17.41
N GLU A 145 2.99 -7.85 -16.68
CA GLU A 145 1.81 -8.74 -16.66
C GLU A 145 0.84 -8.48 -17.84
N GLY A 146 1.22 -7.62 -18.80
CA GLY A 146 0.45 -7.36 -20.01
C GLY A 146 -0.66 -6.31 -19.86
N TYR A 147 -0.74 -5.62 -18.73
CA TYR A 147 -1.68 -4.52 -18.54
C TYR A 147 -1.15 -3.23 -19.15
N MET A 148 -1.96 -2.56 -19.97
CA MET A 148 -1.59 -1.31 -20.65
C MET A 148 -1.88 -0.06 -19.79
N PHE A 149 -1.54 -0.12 -18.50
CA PHE A 149 -1.73 0.97 -17.55
C PHE A 149 -0.81 0.91 -16.33
N THR A 150 -0.75 2.02 -15.58
CA THR A 150 0.25 2.26 -14.52
C THR A 150 -0.30 2.18 -13.09
N GLY A 151 -1.59 1.94 -12.89
CA GLY A 151 -2.18 1.95 -11.55
C GLY A 151 -3.66 1.62 -11.55
N THR A 152 -4.44 2.23 -10.67
CA THR A 152 -5.91 2.28 -10.69
C THR A 152 -6.36 3.65 -10.17
N ASN A 153 -7.67 3.90 -10.13
CA ASN A 153 -8.22 5.17 -9.64
C ASN A 153 -7.98 5.42 -8.14
N THR A 154 -7.66 4.38 -7.37
CA THR A 154 -7.65 4.43 -5.90
C THR A 154 -6.39 3.85 -5.26
N ASP A 155 -5.30 3.76 -6.02
CA ASP A 155 -4.04 3.25 -5.49
C ASP A 155 -3.54 4.08 -4.31
N ALA A 156 -2.97 3.40 -3.30
CA ALA A 156 -2.36 4.05 -2.16
C ALA A 156 -1.03 3.41 -1.78
N VAL A 157 -0.10 4.26 -1.31
CA VAL A 157 1.23 3.86 -0.86
C VAL A 157 1.45 4.36 0.57
N VAL A 158 2.01 3.50 1.42
CA VAL A 158 2.57 3.88 2.71
C VAL A 158 4.05 3.51 2.72
N ILE A 159 4.93 4.46 3.03
CA ILE A 159 6.34 4.21 3.34
C ILE A 159 6.53 4.44 4.83
N ALA A 160 7.04 3.45 5.54
CA ALA A 160 7.25 3.51 6.99
C ALA A 160 8.68 3.08 7.32
N LYS A 161 9.35 3.84 8.17
CA LYS A 161 10.64 3.45 8.75
C LYS A 161 10.52 3.25 10.25
N THR A 162 11.19 2.23 10.80
CA THR A 162 11.17 1.98 12.25
C THR A 162 12.19 2.82 13.02
N GLY A 163 13.25 3.28 12.35
CA GLY A 163 14.28 4.15 12.92
C GLY A 163 15.00 3.52 14.11
N GLU A 164 15.93 2.59 13.87
CA GLU A 164 16.79 2.05 14.93
C GLU A 164 18.00 2.96 15.18
N THR A 165 18.24 3.33 16.44
CA THR A 165 19.43 4.10 16.82
C THR A 165 20.69 3.28 16.56
N GLY A 166 21.62 3.81 15.76
CA GLY A 166 22.84 3.10 15.33
C GLY A 166 22.61 2.13 14.15
N GLY A 167 21.38 2.03 13.65
CA GLY A 167 21.06 1.28 12.44
C GLY A 167 21.54 1.98 11.17
N ARG A 168 21.51 1.23 10.06
CA ARG A 168 21.92 1.71 8.74
C ARG A 168 21.12 2.96 8.34
N TYR A 169 21.80 3.92 7.69
CA TYR A 169 21.19 5.15 7.18
C TYR A 169 21.22 5.19 5.66
N TYR A 170 20.07 5.51 5.05
CA TYR A 170 19.91 5.69 3.63
C TYR A 170 19.53 7.13 3.30
N GLU A 171 20.39 7.80 2.53
CA GLU A 171 20.12 9.18 2.08
C GLU A 171 19.08 9.23 0.96
N TYR A 172 19.06 8.23 0.08
CA TYR A 172 18.21 8.15 -1.10
C TYR A 172 17.53 6.79 -1.20
N ALA A 173 16.38 6.76 -1.87
CA ALA A 173 15.61 5.54 -2.14
C ALA A 173 15.13 5.44 -3.60
N GLY A 174 15.76 6.16 -4.52
CA GLY A 174 15.50 6.04 -5.96
C GLY A 174 15.91 4.67 -6.51
N PRO A 175 15.36 4.20 -7.66
CA PRO A 175 15.50 2.80 -8.11
C PRO A 175 16.94 2.28 -8.23
N ALA A 176 17.90 3.14 -8.56
CA ALA A 176 19.32 2.79 -8.70
C ALA A 176 20.10 2.80 -7.36
N SER A 177 19.53 3.34 -6.29
CA SER A 177 20.12 3.29 -4.94
C SER A 177 19.97 1.89 -4.35
N GLU A 178 20.79 1.56 -3.36
CA GLU A 178 20.68 0.25 -2.72
C GLU A 178 19.29 0.01 -2.11
N LEU A 179 18.80 0.94 -1.29
CA LEU A 179 17.47 0.83 -0.68
C LEU A 179 16.38 0.82 -1.75
N GLY A 180 16.44 1.73 -2.72
CA GLY A 180 15.44 1.81 -3.77
C GLY A 180 15.39 0.55 -4.64
N SER A 181 16.52 -0.10 -4.91
CA SER A 181 16.54 -1.37 -5.66
C SER A 181 15.84 -2.50 -4.90
N LYS A 182 15.95 -2.55 -3.57
CA LYS A 182 15.24 -3.51 -2.72
C LYS A 182 13.74 -3.24 -2.72
N ILE A 183 13.34 -1.97 -2.56
CA ILE A 183 11.93 -1.54 -2.65
C ILE A 183 11.36 -1.89 -4.01
N TRP A 184 12.06 -1.55 -5.10
CA TRP A 184 11.63 -1.83 -6.47
C TRP A 184 11.34 -3.32 -6.67
N ARG A 185 12.30 -4.17 -6.32
CA ARG A 185 12.17 -5.62 -6.49
C ARG A 185 11.02 -6.18 -5.65
N ALA A 186 10.95 -5.80 -4.37
CA ALA A 186 9.93 -6.32 -3.46
C ALA A 186 8.51 -5.86 -3.85
N VAL A 187 8.36 -4.61 -4.30
CA VAL A 187 7.07 -4.10 -4.79
C VAL A 187 6.68 -4.80 -6.10
N LYS A 188 7.61 -4.92 -7.06
CA LYS A 188 7.31 -5.56 -8.34
C LYS A 188 6.88 -7.02 -8.14
N GLU A 189 7.62 -7.76 -7.32
CA GLU A 189 7.28 -9.14 -6.96
C GLU A 189 5.96 -9.23 -6.22
N GLY A 190 5.73 -8.37 -5.22
CA GLY A 190 4.48 -8.37 -4.44
C GLY A 190 3.23 -8.04 -5.27
N VAL A 191 3.35 -7.15 -6.25
CA VAL A 191 2.24 -6.86 -7.18
C VAL A 191 1.92 -8.08 -8.03
N LYS A 192 2.94 -8.73 -8.62
CA LYS A 192 2.73 -9.94 -9.42
C LYS A 192 2.13 -11.08 -8.60
N GLU A 193 2.71 -11.37 -7.44
CA GLU A 193 2.24 -12.42 -6.54
C GLU A 193 0.79 -12.17 -6.09
N SER A 194 0.41 -10.90 -5.82
CA SER A 194 -0.98 -10.57 -5.46
C SER A 194 -1.94 -10.77 -6.64
N LEU A 195 -1.51 -10.46 -7.87
CA LEU A 195 -2.30 -10.67 -9.09
C LEU A 195 -2.43 -12.16 -9.46
N GLU A 196 -1.40 -12.97 -9.23
CA GLU A 196 -1.43 -14.43 -9.48
C GLU A 196 -2.39 -15.17 -8.55
N LYS A 197 -2.73 -14.61 -7.40
CA LYS A 197 -3.65 -15.22 -6.44
C LYS A 197 -5.11 -15.15 -6.89
N TRP A 198 -5.45 -14.44 -7.97
CA TRP A 198 -6.85 -14.19 -8.37
C TRP A 198 -7.58 -15.42 -8.87
#